data_AF-A0A8H7I8R6-F1
#
_entry.id   AF-A0A8H7I8R6-F1
#
_cell.length_a   1.000
_cell.length_b   1.000
_cell.length_c   1.000
_cell.angle_alpha   90.00
_cell.angle_beta   90.00
_cell.angle_gamma   90.00
#
_symmetry.space_group_name_H-M   'P 1'
#
loop_
_entity.id
_entity.type
_entity.pdbx_description
1 polymer ?
#
loop_
_entity_poly.entity_id
_entity_poly.type
_entity_poly.pdbx_seq_one_letter_code
_entity_poly.pdbx_strand_id
1 'polypeptide(L)'
;MDVGLSVVTNRPQLFRYDVSYTAEVRERMIKQDYTADFGLEWLYGIPDRFILLFAWINGLREDYYEGEVDSDIVFRVEEQIKNERVGQNLHTATDSDPVFRIRRLVVQECWRQVVYIFLYMALCGASAADPRVDKAFSIFMRLIRETKPARNPDAFLFIPMLACGVAARNEKDRETFKQRILAVRECSVPGIVGNGGVHVLQDIWARTDLEGRPAIWADFSISYKRVVGI
;
A
#
# COMPACT_ATOMS: atom_id res chain seq x y z
N MET A 1 -5.91 -11.72 6.32
CA MET A 1 -5.06 -11.49 5.11
C MET A 1 -5.91 -11.70 3.85
N ASP A 2 -7.01 -10.93 3.71
CA ASP A 2 -7.85 -10.94 2.51
C ASP A 2 -7.77 -9.57 1.83
N VAL A 3 -8.12 -8.51 2.57
CA VAL A 3 -7.99 -7.10 2.17
C VAL A 3 -6.61 -6.78 1.54
N GLY A 4 -5.52 -7.09 2.23
CA GLY A 4 -4.17 -6.82 1.72
C GLY A 4 -3.82 -7.60 0.46
N LEU A 5 -4.28 -8.85 0.35
CA LEU A 5 -4.05 -9.68 -0.84
C LEU A 5 -4.81 -9.14 -2.04
N SER A 6 -6.07 -8.73 -1.83
CA SER A 6 -6.91 -8.07 -2.83
C SER A 6 -6.23 -6.82 -3.39
N VAL A 7 -5.66 -5.97 -2.52
CA VAL A 7 -4.93 -4.76 -2.94
C VAL A 7 -3.75 -5.10 -3.83
N VAL A 8 -2.85 -6.01 -3.40
CA VAL A 8 -1.60 -6.25 -4.13
C VAL A 8 -1.76 -7.14 -5.37
N THR A 9 -2.84 -7.93 -5.48
CA THR A 9 -3.11 -8.79 -6.65
C THR A 9 -4.18 -8.24 -7.58
N ASN A 10 -4.82 -7.14 -7.18
CA ASN A 10 -6.02 -6.61 -7.83
C ASN A 10 -7.13 -7.65 -8.00
N ARG A 11 -7.33 -8.52 -7.01
CA ARG A 11 -8.45 -9.46 -6.96
C ARG A 11 -9.60 -8.93 -6.10
N PRO A 12 -10.85 -9.35 -6.34
CA PRO A 12 -11.95 -9.10 -5.42
C PRO A 12 -11.64 -9.62 -4.01
N GLN A 13 -12.26 -9.04 -3.01
CA GLN A 13 -12.17 -9.57 -1.65
C GLN A 13 -12.98 -10.87 -1.54
N LEU A 14 -12.54 -11.79 -0.69
CA LEU A 14 -13.31 -13.00 -0.40
C LEU A 14 -14.55 -12.68 0.43
N PHE A 15 -14.46 -11.66 1.29
CA PHE A 15 -15.55 -11.21 2.14
C PHE A 15 -15.82 -9.72 1.93
N ARG A 16 -17.09 -9.34 1.95
CA ARG A 16 -17.48 -7.94 2.11
C ARG A 16 -17.42 -7.58 3.59
N TYR A 17 -16.49 -6.69 3.93
CA TYR A 17 -16.30 -6.24 5.30
C TYR A 17 -17.25 -5.09 5.62
N ASP A 18 -17.97 -5.20 6.74
CA ASP A 18 -18.67 -4.06 7.32
C ASP A 18 -17.63 -3.13 7.95
N VAL A 19 -17.38 -2.01 7.27
CA VAL A 19 -16.48 -0.94 7.70
C VAL A 19 -17.23 0.20 8.39
N SER A 20 -18.54 0.05 8.63
CA SER A 20 -19.29 0.99 9.45
C SER A 20 -18.89 0.78 10.91
N TYR A 21 -18.43 1.85 11.56
CA TYR A 21 -18.09 1.80 12.97
C TYR A 21 -18.56 3.08 13.66
N THR A 22 -19.11 2.92 14.85
CA THR A 22 -19.55 4.05 15.67
C THR A 22 -18.34 4.84 16.17
N ALA A 23 -18.54 6.10 16.56
CA ALA A 23 -17.47 6.90 17.18
C ALA A 23 -16.90 6.21 18.44
N GLU A 24 -17.73 5.47 19.17
CA GLU A 24 -17.32 4.69 20.34
C GLU A 24 -16.41 3.51 19.96
N VAL A 25 -16.72 2.79 18.88
CA VAL A 25 -15.86 1.72 18.36
C VAL A 25 -14.53 2.32 17.84
N ARG A 26 -14.59 3.48 17.17
CA ARG A 26 -13.40 4.24 16.76
C ARG A 26 -12.50 4.56 17.95
N GLU A 27 -13.08 5.11 19.03
CA GLU A 27 -12.33 5.46 20.23
C GLU A 27 -11.79 4.25 20.98
N ARG A 28 -12.52 3.13 20.99
CA ARG A 28 -12.05 1.87 21.59
C ARG A 28 -10.90 1.26 20.80
N MET A 29 -10.95 1.27 19.47
CA MET A 29 -9.82 0.85 18.62
C MET A 29 -8.58 1.69 18.93
N ILE A 30 -8.72 3.02 18.97
CA ILE A 30 -7.63 3.93 19.39
C ILE A 30 -7.11 3.56 20.78
N LYS A 31 -8.01 3.30 21.76
CA LYS A 31 -7.62 3.01 23.14
C LYS A 31 -7.02 1.62 23.35
N GLN A 32 -7.42 0.61 22.58
CA GLN A 32 -6.91 -0.77 22.66
C GLN A 32 -5.56 -0.93 21.94
N ASP A 33 -5.33 -0.20 20.84
CA ASP A 33 -4.02 -0.12 20.17
C ASP A 33 -2.90 0.29 21.16
N TYR A 34 -3.23 1.05 22.21
CA TYR A 34 -2.26 1.49 23.20
C TYR A 34 -1.86 0.44 24.25
N THR A 35 -2.61 -0.66 24.43
CA THR A 35 -2.41 -1.57 25.58
C THR A 35 -2.05 -3.02 25.22
N ALA A 36 -2.25 -3.46 23.98
CA ALA A 36 -1.83 -4.79 23.53
C ALA A 36 -1.53 -4.80 22.01
N ASP A 37 -0.26 -4.60 21.65
CA ASP A 37 0.21 -4.46 20.26
C ASP A 37 0.34 -5.85 19.58
N PHE A 38 -0.79 -6.53 19.32
CA PHE A 38 -0.86 -7.81 18.60
C PHE A 38 -1.76 -7.65 17.35
N GLY A 39 -1.22 -7.06 16.28
CA GLY A 39 -1.99 -6.73 15.06
C GLY A 39 -1.17 -6.68 13.77
N LEU A 40 -1.80 -6.24 12.68
CA LEU A 40 -1.13 -6.07 11.37
C LEU A 40 -0.09 -4.94 11.41
N GLU A 41 -0.28 -3.97 12.31
CA GLU A 41 0.72 -2.94 12.57
C GLU A 41 2.05 -3.53 13.07
N TRP A 42 2.00 -4.57 13.91
CA TRP A 42 3.20 -5.27 14.38
C TRP A 42 3.82 -6.14 13.27
N LEU A 43 3.00 -6.85 12.48
CA LEU A 43 3.48 -7.82 11.49
C LEU A 43 3.96 -7.18 10.18
N TYR A 44 3.27 -6.14 9.70
CA TYR A 44 3.50 -5.51 8.40
C TYR A 44 3.70 -3.99 8.47
N GLY A 45 3.68 -3.40 9.68
CA GLY A 45 3.86 -1.95 9.86
C GLY A 45 2.68 -1.11 9.38
N ILE A 46 1.57 -1.74 9.00
CA ILE A 46 0.37 -1.05 8.50
C ILE A 46 -0.54 -0.66 9.67
N PRO A 47 -0.85 0.63 9.86
CA PRO A 47 -1.90 1.07 10.78
C PRO A 47 -3.23 0.39 10.43
N ASP A 48 -3.93 -0.14 11.43
CA ASP A 48 -5.17 -0.88 11.25
C ASP A 48 -6.25 -0.06 10.53
N ARG A 49 -6.24 1.27 10.71
CA ARG A 49 -7.16 2.16 10.00
C ARG A 49 -6.91 2.24 8.50
N PHE A 50 -5.68 2.07 8.04
CA PHE A 50 -5.43 1.94 6.60
C PHE A 50 -5.97 0.61 6.07
N ILE A 51 -6.00 -0.46 6.86
CA ILE A 51 -6.68 -1.71 6.48
C ILE A 51 -8.18 -1.48 6.31
N LEU A 52 -8.82 -0.76 7.23
CA LEU A 52 -10.24 -0.39 7.11
C LEU A 52 -10.50 0.47 5.86
N LEU A 53 -9.61 1.42 5.56
CA LEU A 53 -9.70 2.23 4.34
C LEU A 53 -9.52 1.38 3.07
N PHE A 54 -8.57 0.45 3.03
CA PHE A 54 -8.45 -0.49 1.92
C PHE A 54 -9.70 -1.35 1.73
N ALA A 55 -10.30 -1.81 2.83
CA ALA A 55 -11.54 -2.57 2.78
C ALA A 55 -12.70 -1.73 2.26
N TRP A 56 -12.83 -0.49 2.73
CA TRP A 56 -13.86 0.43 2.28
C TRP A 56 -13.71 0.77 0.79
N ILE A 57 -12.50 1.13 0.35
CA ILE A 57 -12.22 1.46 -1.05
C ILE A 57 -12.52 0.25 -1.97
N ASN A 58 -12.19 -0.97 -1.54
CA ASN A 58 -12.55 -2.17 -2.30
C ASN A 58 -14.07 -2.39 -2.37
N GLY A 59 -14.79 -2.23 -1.25
CA GLY A 59 -16.25 -2.34 -1.26
C GLY A 59 -16.90 -1.33 -2.20
N LEU A 60 -16.41 -0.08 -2.19
CA LEU A 60 -16.85 0.94 -3.16
C LEU A 60 -16.54 0.51 -4.60
N ARG A 61 -15.35 -0.01 -4.86
CA ARG A 61 -14.96 -0.45 -6.21
C ARG A 61 -15.85 -1.58 -6.72
N GLU A 62 -16.29 -2.48 -5.86
CA GLU A 62 -17.26 -3.53 -6.20
C GLU A 62 -18.65 -2.95 -6.50
N ASP A 63 -19.08 -1.94 -5.75
CA ASP A 63 -20.37 -1.26 -5.97
C ASP A 63 -20.39 -0.43 -7.27
N TYR A 64 -19.26 0.14 -7.65
CA TYR A 64 -19.11 1.04 -8.82
C TYR A 64 -18.39 0.38 -10.01
N TYR A 65 -18.46 -0.95 -10.15
CA TYR A 65 -17.64 -1.75 -11.09
C TYR A 65 -17.53 -1.21 -12.54
N GLU A 66 -18.52 -0.41 -12.99
CA GLU A 66 -18.54 0.25 -14.32
C GLU A 66 -19.00 1.72 -14.28
N GLY A 67 -19.14 2.32 -13.09
CA GLY A 67 -19.69 3.66 -12.90
C GLY A 67 -18.64 4.71 -12.52
N GLU A 68 -18.90 5.96 -12.87
CA GLU A 68 -18.13 7.09 -12.33
C GLU A 68 -18.40 7.19 -10.82
N VAL A 69 -17.34 7.15 -10.02
CA VAL A 69 -17.43 7.27 -8.57
C VAL A 69 -17.71 8.72 -8.22
N ASP A 70 -18.70 8.96 -7.35
CA ASP A 70 -19.04 10.29 -6.88
C ASP A 70 -17.83 10.99 -6.24
N SER A 71 -17.55 12.22 -6.67
CA SER A 71 -16.48 13.06 -6.14
C SER A 71 -16.61 13.30 -4.63
N ASP A 72 -17.83 13.34 -4.08
CA ASP A 72 -18.04 13.46 -2.62
C ASP A 72 -17.51 12.24 -1.87
N ILE A 73 -17.68 11.04 -2.42
CA ILE A 73 -17.15 9.80 -1.84
C ILE A 73 -15.62 9.85 -1.85
N VAL A 74 -15.02 10.23 -2.98
CA VAL A 74 -13.55 10.35 -3.10
C VAL A 74 -13.03 11.36 -2.07
N PHE A 75 -13.64 12.54 -1.99
CA PHE A 75 -13.28 13.58 -1.03
C PHE A 75 -13.36 13.09 0.43
N ARG A 76 -14.43 12.36 0.79
CA ARG A 76 -14.57 11.78 2.13
C ARG A 76 -13.47 10.77 2.46
N VAL A 77 -13.08 9.93 1.50
CA VAL A 77 -11.96 8.99 1.70
C VAL A 77 -10.65 9.75 1.85
N GLU A 78 -10.39 10.77 1.02
CA GLU A 78 -9.20 11.63 1.13
C GLU A 78 -9.09 12.31 2.49
N GLU A 79 -10.21 12.81 3.02
CA GLU A 79 -10.28 13.44 4.33
C GLU A 79 -9.93 12.46 5.45
N GLN A 80 -10.44 11.22 5.38
CA GLN A 80 -10.08 10.18 6.35
C GLN A 80 -8.59 9.81 6.28
N ILE A 81 -8.02 9.66 5.07
CA ILE A 81 -6.58 9.38 4.92
C ILE A 81 -5.74 10.52 5.51
N LYS A 82 -6.13 11.78 5.25
CA LYS A 82 -5.43 12.99 5.70
C LYS A 82 -5.48 13.16 7.22
N ASN A 83 -6.65 12.94 7.81
CA ASN A 83 -6.87 13.10 9.25
C ASN A 83 -6.32 11.92 10.06
N GLU A 84 -5.88 10.85 9.39
CA GLU A 84 -5.30 9.70 10.05
C GLU A 84 -3.98 10.06 10.73
N ARG A 85 -3.86 9.76 12.03
CA ARG A 85 -2.68 10.15 12.82
C ARG A 85 -1.73 8.97 12.89
N VAL A 86 -0.80 8.90 11.95
CA VAL A 86 0.30 7.94 12.04
C VAL A 86 1.20 8.29 13.23
N GLY A 87 1.82 7.26 13.81
CA GLY A 87 2.83 7.39 14.86
C GLY A 87 2.30 7.56 16.28
N GLN A 88 0.98 7.63 16.51
CA GLN A 88 0.44 7.78 17.87
C GLN A 88 0.78 6.58 18.78
N ASN A 89 0.83 5.38 18.21
CA ASN A 89 1.15 4.13 18.91
C ASN A 89 2.67 3.99 19.20
N LEU A 90 3.52 4.89 18.68
CA LEU A 90 4.97 4.83 18.90
C LEU A 90 5.40 5.29 20.30
N HIS A 91 4.53 5.98 21.03
CA HIS A 91 4.85 6.54 22.35
C HIS A 91 4.58 5.58 23.52
N THR A 92 3.82 4.49 23.30
CA THR A 92 3.44 3.55 24.36
C THR A 92 4.49 2.48 24.63
N ALA A 93 5.36 2.19 23.66
CA ALA A 93 6.54 1.36 23.84
C ALA A 93 7.60 2.15 24.62
N THR A 94 7.51 2.08 25.95
CA THR A 94 8.32 2.81 26.94
C THR A 94 9.83 2.56 26.81
N ASP A 95 10.24 1.61 25.97
CA ASP A 95 11.62 1.13 25.78
C ASP A 95 12.04 1.01 24.29
N SER A 96 11.34 1.70 23.37
CA SER A 96 11.70 1.65 21.94
C SER A 96 12.78 2.67 21.59
N ASP A 97 13.90 2.19 21.01
CA ASP A 97 14.98 3.04 20.51
C ASP A 97 14.42 4.09 19.52
N PRO A 98 14.84 5.38 19.63
CA PRO A 98 14.30 6.46 18.80
C PRO A 98 14.42 6.22 17.29
N VAL A 99 15.46 5.51 16.83
CA VAL A 99 15.66 5.19 15.41
C VAL A 99 14.59 4.21 14.94
N PHE A 100 14.22 3.22 15.75
CA PHE A 100 13.09 2.34 15.40
C PHE A 100 11.77 3.09 15.32
N ARG A 101 11.53 4.07 16.21
CA ARG A 101 10.31 4.89 16.16
C ARG A 101 10.24 5.69 14.87
N ILE A 102 11.32 6.35 14.47
CA ILE A 102 11.40 7.09 13.21
C ILE A 102 11.19 6.14 12.01
N ARG A 103 11.83 4.96 12.01
CA ARG A 103 11.66 3.96 10.94
C ARG A 103 10.21 3.49 10.83
N ARG A 104 9.53 3.22 11.95
CA ARG A 104 8.13 2.78 11.94
C ARG A 104 7.21 3.91 11.49
N LEU A 105 7.48 5.16 11.87
CA LEU A 105 6.77 6.33 11.33
C LEU A 105 6.89 6.41 9.80
N VAL A 106 8.09 6.21 9.26
CA VAL A 106 8.30 6.17 7.80
C VAL A 106 7.46 5.07 7.14
N VAL A 107 7.44 3.86 7.72
CA VAL A 107 6.64 2.73 7.18
C VAL A 107 5.16 3.10 7.14
N GLN A 108 4.63 3.71 8.20
CA GLN A 108 3.23 4.14 8.27
C GLN A 108 2.92 5.25 7.27
N GLU A 109 3.83 6.21 7.08
CA GLU A 109 3.70 7.25 6.06
C GLU A 109 3.74 6.68 4.63
N CYS A 110 4.59 5.68 4.39
CA CYS A 110 4.61 4.95 3.14
C CYS A 110 3.26 4.27 2.86
N TRP A 111 2.67 3.61 3.87
CA TRP A 111 1.33 3.05 3.74
C TRP A 111 0.27 4.10 3.43
N ARG A 112 0.32 5.29 4.04
CA ARG A 112 -0.60 6.38 3.71
C ARG A 112 -0.56 6.73 2.21
N GLN A 113 0.64 6.82 1.63
CA GLN A 113 0.77 7.09 0.19
C GLN A 113 0.23 5.94 -0.66
N VAL A 114 0.41 4.68 -0.24
CA VAL A 114 -0.18 3.52 -0.93
C VAL A 114 -1.71 3.60 -0.91
N VAL A 115 -2.33 4.03 0.18
CA VAL A 115 -3.80 4.20 0.24
C VAL A 115 -4.27 5.28 -0.74
N TYR A 116 -3.56 6.41 -0.85
CA TYR A 116 -3.86 7.43 -1.87
C TYR A 116 -3.74 6.87 -3.29
N ILE A 117 -2.64 6.18 -3.60
CA ILE A 117 -2.44 5.58 -4.93
C ILE A 117 -3.55 4.56 -5.23
N PHE A 118 -3.92 3.74 -4.26
CA PHE A 118 -4.99 2.76 -4.39
C PHE A 118 -6.35 3.43 -4.63
N LEU A 119 -6.69 4.47 -3.86
CA LEU A 119 -7.90 5.27 -4.06
C LEU A 119 -7.99 5.79 -5.51
N TYR A 120 -6.93 6.42 -6.01
CA TYR A 120 -6.99 7.02 -7.35
C TYR A 120 -6.92 5.97 -8.46
N MET A 121 -5.99 5.03 -8.39
CA MET A 121 -5.78 4.08 -9.50
C MET A 121 -6.80 2.94 -9.50
N ALA A 122 -7.20 2.42 -8.33
CA ALA A 122 -8.09 1.27 -8.25
C ALA A 122 -9.57 1.67 -8.22
N LEU A 123 -9.95 2.70 -7.45
CA LEU A 123 -11.34 3.15 -7.36
C LEU A 123 -11.68 4.19 -8.45
N CYS A 124 -10.84 5.20 -8.67
CA CYS A 124 -11.13 6.24 -9.67
C CYS A 124 -10.68 5.86 -11.09
N GLY A 125 -10.07 4.69 -11.29
CA GLY A 125 -9.56 4.24 -12.60
C GLY A 125 -8.39 5.08 -13.15
N ALA A 126 -7.73 5.89 -12.32
CA ALA A 126 -6.65 6.77 -12.76
C ALA A 126 -5.40 5.97 -13.19
N SER A 127 -4.60 6.57 -14.08
CA SER A 127 -3.30 6.01 -14.47
C SER A 127 -2.18 6.52 -13.59
N ALA A 128 -1.01 5.89 -13.69
CA ALA A 128 0.23 6.33 -13.05
C ALA A 128 0.70 7.74 -13.46
N ALA A 129 0.12 8.32 -14.52
CA ALA A 129 0.39 9.70 -14.95
C ALA A 129 -0.59 10.73 -14.36
N ASP A 130 -1.63 10.31 -13.63
CA ASP A 130 -2.55 11.23 -12.96
C ASP A 130 -1.77 12.08 -11.92
N PRO A 131 -1.95 13.41 -11.89
CA PRO A 131 -1.20 14.29 -10.98
C PRO A 131 -1.33 13.92 -9.49
N ARG A 132 -2.47 13.36 -9.09
CA ARG A 132 -2.72 12.94 -7.70
C ARG A 132 -1.92 11.68 -7.36
N VAL A 133 -1.84 10.75 -8.31
CA VAL A 133 -1.00 9.54 -8.21
C VAL A 133 0.48 9.92 -8.19
N ASP A 134 0.91 10.78 -9.11
CA ASP A 134 2.31 11.23 -9.21
C ASP A 134 2.77 11.97 -7.94
N LYS A 135 1.89 12.77 -7.34
CA LYS A 135 2.14 13.43 -6.06
C LYS A 135 2.34 12.42 -4.93
N ALA A 136 1.42 11.46 -4.77
CA ALA A 136 1.53 10.43 -3.72
C ALA A 136 2.77 9.55 -3.92
N PHE A 137 3.04 9.14 -5.17
CA PHE A 137 4.22 8.37 -5.56
C PHE A 137 5.52 9.14 -5.26
N SER A 138 5.57 10.43 -5.58
CA SER A 138 6.74 11.29 -5.32
C SER A 138 7.04 11.40 -3.83
N ILE A 139 6.00 11.55 -2.99
CA ILE A 139 6.16 11.56 -1.53
C ILE A 139 6.68 10.20 -1.05
N PHE A 140 6.11 9.10 -1.55
CA PHE A 140 6.56 7.75 -1.22
C PHE A 140 8.04 7.56 -1.58
N MET A 141 8.44 7.94 -2.79
CA MET A 141 9.83 7.80 -3.24
C MET A 141 10.80 8.66 -2.43
N ARG A 142 10.37 9.85 -1.97
CA ARG A 142 11.17 10.66 -1.04
C ARG A 142 11.42 9.91 0.27
N LEU A 143 10.37 9.36 0.88
CA LEU A 143 10.47 8.59 2.13
C LEU A 143 11.39 7.37 1.97
N ILE A 144 11.26 6.63 0.87
CA ILE A 144 12.11 5.49 0.53
C ILE A 144 13.57 5.95 0.41
N ARG A 145 13.87 6.97 -0.39
CA ARG A 145 15.25 7.40 -0.65
C ARG A 145 15.94 8.03 0.55
N GLU A 146 15.22 8.74 1.41
CA GLU A 146 15.75 9.35 2.64
C GLU A 146 15.97 8.31 3.76
N THR A 147 15.37 7.13 3.63
CA THR A 147 15.49 6.06 4.61
C THR A 147 16.59 5.09 4.22
N LYS A 148 17.61 4.99 5.08
CA LYS A 148 18.75 4.08 4.90
C LYS A 148 18.27 2.64 4.66
N PRO A 149 18.64 2.01 3.53
CA PRO A 149 18.35 0.60 3.29
C PRO A 149 18.97 -0.30 4.37
N ALA A 150 18.17 -1.17 4.94
CA ALA A 150 18.56 -2.15 5.94
C ALA A 150 17.41 -3.16 6.12
N ARG A 151 17.69 -4.31 6.76
CA ARG A 151 16.64 -5.30 7.07
C ARG A 151 15.41 -4.66 7.71
N ASN A 152 15.62 -3.75 8.67
CA ASN A 152 14.59 -2.85 9.17
C ASN A 152 14.93 -1.42 8.70
N PRO A 153 14.06 -0.74 7.95
CA PRO A 153 12.62 -1.04 7.78
C PRO A 153 12.23 -1.87 6.55
N ASP A 154 13.15 -2.37 5.72
CA ASP A 154 12.79 -2.92 4.40
C ASP A 154 11.92 -4.18 4.47
N ALA A 155 12.06 -4.98 5.54
CA ALA A 155 11.17 -6.11 5.83
C ALA A 155 9.70 -5.70 6.03
N PHE A 156 9.43 -4.43 6.37
CA PHE A 156 8.08 -3.87 6.48
C PHE A 156 7.70 -3.02 5.26
N LEU A 157 8.67 -2.56 4.47
CA LEU A 157 8.44 -1.73 3.29
C LEU A 157 8.23 -2.52 2.01
N PHE A 158 8.57 -3.81 1.94
CA PHE A 158 8.48 -4.54 0.67
C PHE A 158 7.06 -4.60 0.12
N ILE A 159 6.03 -4.80 0.96
CA ILE A 159 4.62 -4.80 0.50
C ILE A 159 4.20 -3.40 0.01
N PRO A 160 4.44 -2.29 0.75
CA PRO A 160 4.24 -0.95 0.21
C PRO A 160 4.98 -0.70 -1.10
N MET A 161 6.23 -1.15 -1.25
CA MET A 161 7.01 -0.99 -2.48
C MET A 161 6.40 -1.80 -3.64
N LEU A 162 5.88 -3.00 -3.38
CA LEU A 162 5.16 -3.79 -4.38
C LEU A 162 3.88 -3.09 -4.85
N ALA A 163 3.05 -2.62 -3.92
CA ALA A 163 1.80 -1.93 -4.26
C ALA A 163 2.04 -0.60 -4.98
N CYS A 164 3.01 0.20 -4.50
CA CYS A 164 3.37 1.48 -5.08
C CYS A 164 4.12 1.34 -6.43
N GLY A 165 4.82 0.22 -6.63
CA GLY A 165 5.69 -0.04 -7.78
C GLY A 165 4.99 0.04 -9.14
N VAL A 166 3.68 -0.19 -9.20
CA VAL A 166 2.89 -0.02 -10.44
C VAL A 166 2.97 1.41 -10.98
N ALA A 167 3.12 2.42 -10.11
CA ALA A 167 3.20 3.81 -10.50
C ALA A 167 4.63 4.26 -10.92
N ALA A 168 5.62 3.36 -10.89
CA ALA A 168 7.00 3.69 -11.29
C ALA A 168 7.15 3.83 -12.82
N ARG A 169 7.41 5.06 -13.27
CA ARG A 169 7.52 5.39 -14.70
C ARG A 169 8.96 5.50 -15.23
N ASN A 170 9.96 5.62 -14.36
CA ASN A 170 11.36 5.75 -14.76
C ASN A 170 12.22 4.61 -14.22
N GLU A 171 13.29 4.29 -14.94
CA GLU A 171 14.14 3.13 -14.60
C GLU A 171 14.82 3.27 -13.22
N LYS A 172 15.12 4.49 -12.79
CA LYS A 172 15.75 4.73 -11.48
C LYS A 172 14.86 4.29 -10.33
N ASP A 173 13.56 4.61 -10.40
CA ASP A 173 12.59 4.19 -9.37
C ASP A 173 12.33 2.69 -9.41
N ARG A 174 12.20 2.14 -10.63
CA ARG A 174 12.05 0.69 -10.85
C ARG A 174 13.23 -0.09 -10.28
N GLU A 175 14.46 0.38 -10.51
CA GLU A 175 15.68 -0.21 -9.97
C GLU A 175 15.73 -0.10 -8.45
N THR A 176 15.31 1.04 -7.88
CA THR A 176 15.23 1.21 -6.43
C THR A 176 14.32 0.15 -5.79
N PHE A 177 13.15 -0.12 -6.38
CA PHE A 177 12.25 -1.15 -5.88
C PHE A 177 12.82 -2.56 -6.01
N LYS A 178 13.34 -2.92 -7.19
CA LYS A 178 13.98 -4.22 -7.42
C LYS A 178 15.07 -4.49 -6.38
N GLN A 179 16.01 -3.56 -6.22
CA GLN A 179 17.14 -3.71 -5.32
C GLN A 179 16.72 -3.82 -3.86
N ARG A 180 15.84 -2.94 -3.39
CA ARG A 180 15.45 -2.95 -1.97
C ARG A 180 14.60 -4.14 -1.59
N ILE A 181 13.65 -4.54 -2.44
CA ILE A 181 12.82 -5.72 -2.18
C ILE A 181 13.70 -6.97 -2.17
N LEU A 182 14.55 -7.17 -3.19
CA LEU A 182 15.40 -8.37 -3.27
C LEU A 182 16.56 -8.39 -2.26
N ALA A 183 16.92 -7.24 -1.68
CA ALA A 183 17.88 -7.19 -0.57
C ALA A 183 17.29 -7.76 0.74
N VAL A 184 15.96 -7.85 0.87
CA VAL A 184 15.31 -8.59 1.95
C VAL A 184 15.45 -10.08 1.66
N ARG A 185 16.19 -10.80 2.52
CA ARG A 185 16.58 -12.21 2.30
C ARG A 185 15.38 -13.11 1.99
N GLU A 186 14.27 -12.90 2.69
CA GLU A 186 13.03 -13.67 2.51
C GLU A 186 12.39 -13.40 1.14
N CYS A 187 12.54 -12.18 0.62
CA CYS A 187 11.99 -11.74 -0.67
C CYS A 187 12.85 -12.11 -1.87
N SER A 188 14.09 -12.59 -1.69
CA SER A 188 14.93 -13.06 -2.81
C SER A 188 14.69 -14.53 -3.17
N VAL A 189 13.95 -15.26 -2.34
CA VAL A 189 13.65 -16.68 -2.54
C VAL A 189 12.54 -16.84 -3.60
N PRO A 190 12.76 -17.60 -4.69
CA PRO A 190 11.73 -17.88 -5.68
C PRO A 190 10.45 -18.48 -5.07
N GLY A 191 9.30 -18.03 -5.57
CA GLY A 191 7.99 -18.48 -5.09
C GLY A 191 7.47 -17.76 -3.82
N ILE A 192 8.29 -16.92 -3.18
CA ILE A 192 7.82 -16.02 -2.11
C ILE A 192 7.22 -14.75 -2.71
N VAL A 193 6.22 -14.18 -2.03
CA VAL A 193 5.48 -12.98 -2.44
C VAL A 193 6.40 -11.83 -2.87
N GLY A 194 7.50 -11.60 -2.13
CA GLY A 194 8.48 -10.57 -2.49
C GLY A 194 9.12 -10.79 -3.87
N ASN A 195 9.63 -12.00 -4.13
CA ASN A 195 10.27 -12.33 -5.40
C ASN A 195 9.27 -12.32 -6.56
N GLY A 196 8.13 -12.99 -6.39
CA GLY A 196 7.07 -13.03 -7.39
C GLY A 196 6.52 -11.64 -7.70
N GLY A 197 6.32 -10.82 -6.66
CA GLY A 197 5.86 -9.44 -6.81
C GLY A 197 6.84 -8.57 -7.60
N VAL A 198 8.15 -8.73 -7.42
CA VAL A 198 9.15 -8.01 -8.23
C VAL A 198 9.04 -8.41 -9.70
N HIS A 199 8.88 -9.71 -9.99
CA HIS A 199 8.69 -10.18 -11.36
C HIS A 199 7.36 -9.70 -11.99
N VAL A 200 6.30 -9.62 -11.19
CA VAL A 200 5.03 -9.00 -11.60
C VAL A 200 5.25 -7.54 -11.98
N LEU A 201 5.95 -6.75 -11.16
CA LEU A 201 6.26 -5.36 -11.48
C LEU A 201 7.09 -5.23 -12.76
N GLN A 202 8.07 -6.11 -12.96
CA GLN A 202 8.86 -6.14 -14.19
C GLN A 202 8.01 -6.42 -15.43
N ASP A 203 7.05 -7.35 -15.35
CA ASP A 203 6.10 -7.61 -16.45
C ASP A 203 5.22 -6.38 -16.71
N ILE A 204 4.67 -5.74 -15.66
CA ILE A 204 3.90 -4.50 -15.80
C ILE A 204 4.73 -3.45 -16.55
N TRP A 205 5.92 -3.14 -16.06
CA TRP A 205 6.78 -2.09 -16.62
C TRP A 205 7.13 -2.37 -18.08
N ALA A 206 7.54 -3.60 -18.40
CA ALA A 206 7.86 -3.99 -19.77
C ALA A 206 6.65 -3.84 -20.71
N ARG A 207 5.47 -4.29 -20.27
CA ARG A 207 4.25 -4.17 -21.08
C ARG A 207 3.84 -2.72 -21.30
N THR A 208 3.81 -1.92 -20.23
CA THR A 208 3.40 -0.52 -20.31
C THR A 208 4.34 0.31 -21.18
N ASP A 209 5.64 -0.01 -21.15
CA ASP A 209 6.63 0.63 -22.02
C ASP A 209 6.45 0.24 -23.49
N LEU A 210 6.22 -1.04 -23.78
CA LEU A 210 5.94 -1.53 -25.13
C LEU A 210 4.65 -0.93 -25.72
N GLU A 211 3.64 -0.76 -24.87
CA GLU A 211 2.34 -0.16 -25.23
C GLU A 211 2.39 1.38 -25.27
N GLY A 212 3.48 1.99 -24.80
CA GLY A 212 3.65 3.44 -24.79
C GLY A 212 2.66 4.19 -23.88
N ARG A 213 2.19 3.55 -22.80
CA ARG A 213 1.18 4.12 -21.89
C ARG A 213 1.60 4.05 -20.41
N PRO A 214 1.07 4.91 -19.54
CA PRO A 214 1.20 4.71 -18.09
C PRO A 214 0.46 3.45 -17.64
N ALA A 215 0.95 2.84 -16.56
CA ALA A 215 0.28 1.73 -15.90
C ALA A 215 -1.06 2.17 -15.27
N ILE A 216 -2.02 1.24 -15.21
CA ILE A 216 -3.26 1.37 -14.46
C ILE A 216 -3.33 0.24 -13.43
N TRP A 217 -4.21 0.35 -12.42
CA TRP A 217 -4.26 -0.67 -11.36
C TRP A 217 -4.62 -2.07 -11.89
N ALA A 218 -5.39 -2.15 -12.97
CA ALA A 218 -5.76 -3.40 -13.64
C ALA A 218 -4.57 -4.20 -14.19
N ASP A 219 -3.43 -3.55 -14.44
CA ASP A 219 -2.21 -4.22 -14.91
C ASP A 219 -1.68 -5.26 -13.91
N PHE A 220 -1.99 -5.11 -12.62
CA PHE A 220 -1.66 -6.13 -11.61
C PHE A 220 -2.31 -7.47 -11.93
N SER A 221 -3.61 -7.52 -12.19
CA SER A 221 -4.32 -8.79 -12.43
C SER A 221 -3.75 -9.54 -13.64
N ILE A 222 -3.45 -8.80 -14.72
CA ILE A 222 -2.88 -9.38 -15.95
C ILE A 222 -1.51 -9.99 -15.65
N SER A 223 -0.67 -9.25 -14.93
CA SER A 223 0.73 -9.63 -14.68
C SER A 223 0.83 -10.74 -13.64
N TYR A 224 0.02 -10.72 -12.58
CA TYR A 224 -0.07 -11.83 -11.61
C TYR A 224 -0.52 -13.13 -12.27
N LYS A 225 -1.51 -13.06 -13.16
CA LYS A 225 -1.96 -14.24 -13.91
C LYS A 225 -0.85 -14.81 -14.80
N ARG A 226 -0.06 -13.94 -15.44
CA ARG A 226 1.03 -14.36 -16.33
C ARG A 226 2.27 -14.87 -15.61
N VAL A 227 2.68 -14.19 -14.54
CA VAL A 227 3.97 -14.43 -13.86
C VAL A 227 3.82 -15.46 -12.75
N VAL A 228 2.74 -15.37 -11.98
CA VAL A 228 2.52 -16.19 -10.77
C VAL A 228 1.45 -17.27 -11.02
N GLY A 229 0.68 -17.18 -12.10
CA GLY A 229 -0.33 -18.18 -12.48
C GLY A 229 -1.63 -18.08 -11.69
N ILE A 230 -1.85 -16.96 -10.99
CA ILE A 230 -3.00 -16.74 -10.11
C ILE A 230 -3.83 -15.54 -10.57
#